data_AF-A0A0L1LJH0-F1
#
_entry.id   AF-A0A0L1LJH0-F1
#
_cell.length_a   1.000
_cell.length_b   1.000
_cell.length_c   1.000
_cell.angle_alpha   90.00
_cell.angle_beta   90.00
_cell.angle_gamma   90.00
#
_symmetry.space_group_name_H-M   'P 1'
#
loop_
_entity.id
_entity.type
_entity.pdbx_description
1 polymer ?
#
loop_
_entity_poly.entity_id
_entity_poly.type
_entity_poly.pdbx_seq_one_letter_code
_entity_poly.pdbx_strand_id
1 'polypeptide(L)'
;MTASQTITKAVIPAAGLGTRFLPATKAMPKEMLPVVDRPAIQYVVEEAVNSGLTDLLMITGRNKRALEDHFDREPGLEGALERKGDTDKLAAVEHASNLGPIHYVRQGEAKGLG
;
A
#
# COMPACT_ATOMS: atom_id res chain seq x y z
N MET A 1 -22.01 31.14 -4.83
CA MET A 1 -21.69 29.92 -4.07
C MET A 1 -20.61 29.19 -4.82
N THR A 2 -19.36 29.29 -4.38
CA THR A 2 -18.27 28.47 -4.94
C THR A 2 -18.58 27.02 -4.56
N ALA A 3 -18.70 26.13 -5.54
CA ALA A 3 -18.84 24.70 -5.27
C ALA A 3 -17.69 24.29 -4.34
N SER A 4 -18.02 23.79 -3.15
CA SER A 4 -17.02 23.17 -2.26
C SER A 4 -16.41 22.03 -3.05
N GLN A 5 -15.13 22.16 -3.44
CA GLN A 5 -14.46 21.07 -4.12
C GLN A 5 -14.26 19.94 -3.11
N THR A 6 -14.95 18.83 -3.32
CA THR A 6 -14.76 17.62 -2.52
C THR A 6 -13.34 17.12 -2.73
N ILE A 7 -12.58 16.99 -1.64
CA ILE A 7 -11.24 16.42 -1.67
C ILE A 7 -11.40 14.90 -1.78
N THR A 8 -10.89 14.31 -2.85
CA THR A 8 -11.01 12.87 -3.14
C THR A 8 -9.66 12.18 -3.37
N LYS A 9 -8.58 12.95 -3.43
CA LYS A 9 -7.23 12.47 -3.79
C LYS A 9 -6.31 12.44 -2.58
N ALA A 10 -5.49 11.41 -2.46
CA ALA A 10 -4.40 11.35 -1.48
C ALA A 10 -3.07 11.04 -2.16
N VAL A 11 -1.99 11.67 -1.70
CA VAL A 11 -0.62 11.34 -2.11
C VAL A 11 0.09 10.69 -0.94
N ILE A 12 0.69 9.51 -1.16
CA ILE A 12 1.35 8.70 -0.13
C ILE A 12 2.84 8.56 -0.47
N PRO A 13 3.73 9.36 0.14
CA PRO A 13 5.18 9.25 -0.06
C PRO A 13 5.77 8.02 0.63
N ALA A 14 6.20 7.03 -0.16
CA ALA A 14 6.77 5.75 0.28
C ALA A 14 8.17 5.46 -0.30
N ALA A 15 8.88 6.51 -0.77
CA ALA A 15 10.18 6.38 -1.44
C ALA A 15 11.39 6.35 -0.51
N GLY A 16 11.20 6.52 0.80
CA GLY A 16 12.30 6.59 1.77
C GLY A 16 13.05 5.27 1.94
N LEU A 17 14.36 5.37 2.24
CA LEU A 17 15.27 4.24 2.45
C LEU A 17 15.05 3.50 3.78
N GLY A 18 14.35 4.12 4.74
CA GLY A 18 14.05 3.47 6.02
C GLY A 18 15.25 3.19 6.92
N THR A 19 16.30 4.01 6.85
CA THR A 19 17.56 3.81 7.60
C THR A 19 17.40 3.70 9.11
N ARG A 20 16.36 4.32 9.69
CA ARG A 20 16.02 4.24 11.13
C ARG A 20 15.56 2.85 11.58
N PHE A 21 15.20 1.97 10.65
CA PHE A 21 14.67 0.63 10.90
C PHE A 21 15.61 -0.46 10.38
N LEU A 22 16.89 -0.13 10.14
CA LEU A 22 17.90 -1.14 9.83
C LEU A 22 18.11 -2.06 11.04
N PRO A 23 18.39 -3.37 10.82
CA PRO A 23 18.66 -4.00 9.52
C PRO A 23 17.40 -4.46 8.77
N ALA A 24 16.21 -4.41 9.37
CA ALA A 24 14.99 -4.95 8.78
C ALA A 24 14.68 -4.34 7.40
N THR A 25 14.93 -3.04 7.25
CA THR A 25 14.67 -2.31 6.01
C THR A 25 15.72 -2.48 4.90
N LYS A 26 16.73 -3.32 5.12
CA LYS A 26 17.74 -3.62 4.09
C LYS A 26 17.12 -4.30 2.85
N ALA A 27 16.13 -5.17 3.07
CA ALA A 27 15.48 -5.96 2.02
C ALA A 27 13.96 -5.72 1.92
N MET A 28 13.34 -5.21 2.98
CA MET A 28 11.91 -4.93 3.03
C MET A 28 11.68 -3.41 3.12
N PRO A 29 10.72 -2.83 2.36
CA PRO A 29 10.33 -1.43 2.56
C PRO A 29 9.91 -1.18 4.03
N LYS A 30 10.23 -0.01 4.60
CA LYS A 30 9.77 0.33 5.96
C LYS A 30 8.24 0.31 6.08
N GLU A 31 7.57 0.65 4.98
CA GLU A 31 6.13 0.68 4.82
C GLU A 31 5.49 -0.73 4.87
N MET A 32 6.28 -1.76 4.55
CA MET A 32 5.88 -3.17 4.57
C MET A 32 6.18 -3.86 5.92
N LEU A 33 6.77 -3.16 6.89
CA LEU A 33 7.00 -3.73 8.21
C LEU A 33 5.64 -4.08 8.85
N PRO A 34 5.49 -5.29 9.41
CA PRO A 34 4.22 -5.74 9.97
C PRO A 34 3.90 -4.99 11.25
N VAL A 35 2.65 -4.56 11.36
CA VAL A 35 2.03 -4.14 12.61
C VAL A 35 0.99 -5.19 12.92
N VAL A 36 1.29 -6.05 13.90
CA VAL A 36 0.54 -7.30 14.14
C VAL A 36 0.62 -8.22 12.92
N ASP A 37 -0.39 -8.26 12.07
CA ASP A 37 -0.58 -9.24 10.98
C ASP A 37 -0.65 -8.60 9.59
N ARG A 38 -0.61 -7.27 9.49
CA ARG A 38 -0.67 -6.54 8.21
C ARG A 38 0.38 -5.43 8.13
N PRO A 39 0.85 -5.07 6.93
CA PRO A 39 1.91 -4.07 6.80
C PRO A 39 1.42 -2.68 7.18
N ALA A 40 2.31 -1.85 7.72
CA ALA A 40 1.99 -0.49 8.16
C ALA A 40 1.29 0.36 7.08
N ILE A 41 1.66 0.18 5.81
CA ILE A 41 1.05 0.90 4.69
C ILE A 41 -0.43 0.61 4.49
N GLN A 42 -0.89 -0.61 4.81
CA GLN A 42 -2.29 -0.97 4.62
C GLN A 42 -3.19 -0.14 5.53
N TYR A 43 -2.77 0.14 6.77
CA TYR A 43 -3.49 1.03 7.67
C TYR A 43 -3.66 2.44 7.08
N VAL A 44 -2.60 2.97 6.45
CA VAL A 44 -2.63 4.31 5.83
C VAL A 44 -3.60 4.35 4.64
N VAL A 45 -3.59 3.31 3.80
CA VAL A 45 -4.50 3.19 2.66
C VAL A 45 -5.94 3.03 3.13
N GLU A 46 -6.20 2.15 4.10
CA GLU A 46 -7.52 1.97 4.70
C GLU A 46 -8.06 3.27 5.30
N GLU A 47 -7.23 4.03 6.03
CA GLU A 47 -7.62 5.32 6.60
C GLU A 47 -8.01 6.32 5.51
N ALA A 48 -7.23 6.40 4.43
CA ALA A 48 -7.53 7.29 3.30
C ALA A 48 -8.87 6.92 2.63
N VAL A 49 -9.08 5.64 2.34
CA VAL A 49 -10.30 5.12 1.70
C VAL A 49 -11.53 5.36 2.59
N ASN A 50 -11.42 5.05 3.88
CA ASN A 50 -12.48 5.28 4.87
C ASN A 50 -12.80 6.77 5.06
N SER A 51 -11.87 7.66 4.74
CA SER A 51 -12.06 9.11 4.75
C SER A 51 -12.65 9.67 3.45
N GLY A 52 -12.97 8.81 2.47
CA GLY A 52 -13.50 9.20 1.17
C GLY A 52 -12.44 9.63 0.15
N LEU A 53 -11.15 9.37 0.42
CA LEU A 53 -10.06 9.62 -0.52
C LEU A 53 -9.88 8.40 -1.42
N THR A 54 -10.69 8.31 -2.48
CA THR A 54 -10.76 7.13 -3.36
C THR A 54 -9.74 7.10 -4.49
N ASP A 55 -8.97 8.19 -4.68
CA ASP A 55 -7.96 8.30 -5.74
C ASP A 55 -6.58 8.46 -5.09
N LEU A 56 -5.86 7.34 -4.99
CA LEU A 56 -4.62 7.25 -4.25
C LEU A 56 -3.42 7.27 -5.20
N LEU A 57 -2.46 8.14 -4.93
CA LEU A 57 -1.17 8.19 -5.62
C LEU A 57 -0.05 7.83 -4.65
N MET A 58 0.55 6.66 -4.81
CA MET A 58 1.72 6.25 -4.06
C MET A 58 3.01 6.68 -4.78
N ILE A 59 3.86 7.43 -4.07
CA ILE A 59 5.18 7.82 -4.58
C ILE A 59 6.21 6.82 -4.07
N THR A 60 6.72 5.96 -4.95
CA THR A 60 7.63 4.87 -4.61
C THR A 60 9.08 5.20 -4.97
N GLY A 61 10.03 4.50 -4.34
CA GLY A 61 11.47 4.59 -4.60
C GLY A 61 11.99 3.39 -5.40
N ARG A 62 13.32 3.21 -5.45
CA ARG A 62 13.89 1.96 -6.01
C ARG A 62 13.59 0.79 -5.06
N ASN A 63 13.40 -0.40 -5.63
CA ASN A 63 13.20 -1.65 -4.89
C ASN A 63 11.94 -1.66 -4.01
N LYS A 64 10.87 -0.99 -4.44
CA LYS A 64 9.60 -0.88 -3.71
C LYS A 64 8.47 -1.75 -4.31
N ARG A 65 8.81 -2.72 -5.16
CA ARG A 65 7.83 -3.61 -5.82
C ARG A 65 6.90 -4.31 -4.84
N ALA A 66 7.40 -4.70 -3.66
CA ALA A 66 6.58 -5.31 -2.62
C ALA A 66 5.41 -4.43 -2.13
N LEU A 67 5.47 -3.11 -2.32
CA LEU A 67 4.31 -2.24 -2.05
C LEU A 67 3.25 -2.40 -3.13
N GLU A 68 3.65 -2.40 -4.39
CA GLU A 68 2.75 -2.59 -5.53
C GLU A 68 2.10 -3.98 -5.46
N ASP A 69 2.91 -5.03 -5.27
CA ASP A 69 2.44 -6.41 -5.18
C ASP A 69 1.46 -6.64 -4.00
N HIS A 70 1.57 -5.89 -2.89
CA HIS A 70 0.67 -6.04 -1.72
C HIS A 70 -0.77 -5.59 -1.98
N PHE A 71 -0.94 -4.58 -2.85
CA PHE A 71 -2.26 -4.05 -3.20
C PHE A 71 -2.74 -4.53 -4.58
N ASP A 72 -1.98 -5.39 -5.25
CA ASP A 72 -2.40 -6.04 -6.50
C ASP A 72 -3.08 -7.39 -6.19
N ARG A 73 -3.76 -7.95 -7.19
CA ARG A 73 -4.31 -9.31 -7.12
C ARG A 73 -3.16 -10.34 -7.23
N GLU A 74 -3.27 -11.44 -6.51
CA GLU A 74 -2.34 -12.58 -6.62
C GLU A 74 -3.13 -13.87 -6.86
N PRO A 75 -3.55 -14.12 -8.13
CA PRO A 75 -4.43 -15.25 -8.47
C PRO A 75 -3.89 -16.62 -8.05
N GLY A 76 -2.56 -16.78 -8.03
CA GLY A 76 -1.92 -18.02 -7.60
C GLY A 76 -2.15 -18.31 -6.12
N LEU A 77 -1.99 -17.29 -5.27
CA LEU A 77 -2.22 -17.39 -3.82
C LEU A 77 -3.72 -17.55 -3.53
N GLU A 78 -4.55 -16.72 -4.15
CA GLU A 78 -6.01 -16.75 -4.00
C GLU A 78 -6.56 -18.13 -4.31
N GLY A 79 -6.23 -18.69 -5.48
CA GLY A 79 -6.68 -20.02 -5.88
C GLY A 79 -6.08 -21.15 -5.04
N ALA A 80 -4.92 -20.95 -4.41
CA ALA A 80 -4.38 -21.91 -3.45
C ALA A 80 -5.16 -21.90 -2.12
N LEU A 81 -5.52 -20.72 -1.62
CA LEU A 81 -6.32 -20.55 -0.40
C LEU A 81 -7.76 -21.05 -0.59
N GLU A 82 -8.36 -20.78 -1.75
CA GLU A 82 -9.69 -21.26 -2.12
C GLU A 82 -9.75 -22.79 -2.15
N ARG A 83 -8.80 -23.46 -2.83
CA ARG A 83 -8.72 -24.93 -2.85
C ARG A 83 -8.49 -25.55 -1.48
N LYS A 84 -7.83 -24.83 -0.58
CA LYS A 84 -7.60 -25.26 0.81
C LYS A 84 -8.85 -25.04 1.69
N GLY A 85 -9.79 -24.21 1.26
CA GLY A 85 -10.94 -23.78 2.07
C GLY A 85 -10.56 -22.81 3.19
N ASP A 86 -9.43 -22.11 3.09
CA ASP A 86 -8.92 -21.16 4.10
C ASP A 86 -9.54 -19.78 3.87
N THR A 87 -10.86 -19.66 4.10
CA THR A 87 -11.69 -18.50 3.74
C THR A 87 -11.25 -17.21 4.42
N ASP A 88 -10.78 -17.30 5.67
CA ASP A 88 -10.38 -16.12 6.45
C ASP A 88 -9.13 -15.46 5.84
N LYS A 89 -8.15 -16.27 5.42
CA LYS A 89 -6.96 -15.75 4.74
C LYS A 89 -7.25 -15.28 3.33
N LEU A 90 -8.14 -15.97 2.62
CA LEU A 90 -8.56 -15.51 1.30
C LEU A 90 -9.17 -14.11 1.40
N ALA A 91 -10.10 -13.90 2.34
CA ALA A 91 -10.72 -12.60 2.58
C ALA A 91 -9.69 -11.53 2.96
N ALA A 92 -8.68 -11.86 3.77
CA ALA A 92 -7.62 -10.92 4.14
C ALA A 92 -6.76 -10.48 2.95
N VAL A 93 -6.40 -11.41 2.06
CA VAL A 93 -5.64 -11.12 0.82
C VAL A 93 -6.48 -10.26 -0.11
N GLU A 94 -7.73 -10.67 -0.38
CA GLU A 94 -8.62 -9.94 -1.28
C GLU A 94 -8.97 -8.55 -0.76
N HIS A 95 -9.09 -8.38 0.56
CA HIS A 95 -9.34 -7.07 1.17
C HIS A 95 -8.25 -6.06 0.80
N ALA A 96 -6.97 -6.44 0.86
CA ALA A 96 -5.86 -5.56 0.48
C ALA A 96 -5.94 -5.13 -0.99
N SER A 97 -6.22 -6.06 -1.91
CA SER A 97 -6.36 -5.78 -3.35
C SER A 97 -7.62 -4.97 -3.69
N ASN A 98 -8.63 -4.97 -2.81
CA ASN A 98 -9.92 -4.31 -3.04
C ASN A 98 -10.02 -2.91 -2.40
N LEU A 99 -8.94 -2.36 -1.84
CA LEU A 99 -8.93 -1.02 -1.23
C LEU A 99 -9.13 0.14 -2.24
N GLY A 100 -9.19 -0.16 -3.53
CA GLY A 100 -9.50 0.81 -4.59
C GLY A 100 -8.33 1.07 -5.54
N PRO A 101 -8.51 1.97 -6.53
CA PRO A 101 -7.48 2.25 -7.51
C PRO A 101 -6.29 2.98 -6.86
N ILE A 102 -5.13 2.33 -6.88
CA ILE A 102 -3.86 2.93 -6.45
C ILE A 102 -2.99 3.17 -7.68
N HIS A 103 -2.60 4.42 -7.86
CA HIS A 103 -1.65 4.85 -8.87
C HIS A 103 -0.24 4.91 -8.28
N TYR A 104 0.77 4.68 -9.12
CA TYR A 104 2.17 4.67 -8.70
C TYR A 104 3.00 5.62 -9.54
N VAL A 105 3.83 6.42 -8.89
CA VAL A 105 4.87 7.23 -9.53
C VAL A 105 6.19 7.00 -8.81
N ARG A 106 7.27 6.88 -9.58
CA ARG A 106 8.61 6.65 -9.02
C ARG A 106 9.36 7.96 -8.80
N GLN A 107 9.83 8.16 -7.57
CA GLN A 107 10.82 9.18 -7.23
C GLN A 107 12.23 8.67 -7.62
N GLY A 108 12.88 9.34 -8.58
CA GLY A 108 14.18 8.92 -9.10
C GLY A 108 15.35 9.09 -8.11
N GLU A 109 15.33 10.19 -7.36
CA GLU A 109 16.31 10.58 -6.34
C GLU A 109 15.58 11.01 -5.07
N ALA A 110 16.10 10.61 -3.91
CA ALA A 110 15.54 10.98 -2.61
C ALA A 110 15.85 12.46 -2.29
N LYS A 111 15.05 13.38 -2.82
CA LYS A 111 15.19 14.84 -2.64
C LYS A 111 14.43 15.38 -1.43
N GLY A 112 13.83 14.50 -0.63
CA GLY A 112 12.95 14.89 0.47
C GLY A 112 11.48 14.82 0.08
N LEU A 113 10.63 15.42 0.92
CA LEU A 113 9.17 15.37 0.82
C LEU A 113 8.59 16.39 -0.17
N GLY A 114 9.29 17.51 -0.40
CA GLY A 114 8.89 18.62 -1.28
C GLY A 114 10.10 19.34 -1.83
#